data_AF-A0A1F8S516-F1
#
_entry.id   AF-A0A1F8S516-F1
#
_cell.length_a   1.000
_cell.length_b   1.000
_cell.length_c   1.000
_cell.angle_alpha   90.00
_cell.angle_beta   90.00
_cell.angle_gamma   90.00
#
_symmetry.space_group_name_H-M   'P 1'
#
loop_
_entity.id
_entity.type
_entity.pdbx_description
1 polymer ?
#
loop_
_entity_poly.entity_id
_entity_poly.type
_entity_poly.pdbx_seq_one_letter_code
_entity_poly.pdbx_strand_id
1 'polypeptide(L)'
;MTPPSFMERHRTPIVVVAGLVGVALVAAFVFLSSSQPAYACSTKWVPAPTASPAVGATPALGYVQPDQGTEHDPVGEKVTYTYCAPASGAHYNKPGSGGPIQPRVYGPSDNVLPQGWIHNLEHGGMVLLYTGSSSGATSEGQAQLRAFYDTFPPGPVCGTPKGVDGPVIARFDQMSSPFQALVWGRVLLLDTFDQAKILAFWEQWGERTHPEKKCAVPSPSAAPS
;
A
#
# COMPACT_ATOMS: atom_id res chain seq x y z
N MET A 1 -57.32 13.17 46.94
CA MET A 1 -56.14 12.43 46.44
C MET A 1 -55.88 12.88 45.02
N THR A 2 -54.75 13.53 44.77
CA THR A 2 -54.38 13.96 43.42
C THR A 2 -53.93 12.72 42.64
N PRO A 3 -54.44 12.47 41.42
CA PRO A 3 -54.00 11.34 40.62
C PRO A 3 -52.50 11.48 40.29
N PRO A 4 -51.71 10.38 40.30
CA PRO A 4 -50.29 10.45 40.03
C PRO A 4 -50.04 10.99 38.62
N SER A 5 -49.00 11.80 38.49
CA SER A 5 -48.58 12.40 37.23
C SER A 5 -48.12 11.35 36.23
N PHE A 6 -48.11 11.68 34.93
CA PHE A 6 -47.61 10.79 33.88
C PHE A 6 -46.19 10.29 34.17
N MET A 7 -45.31 11.18 34.65
CA MET A 7 -43.93 10.86 35.00
C MET A 7 -43.82 9.88 36.17
N GLU A 8 -44.71 9.95 37.17
CA GLU A 8 -44.73 8.99 38.28
C GLU A 8 -45.24 7.62 37.83
N ARG A 9 -46.25 7.57 36.96
CA ARG A 9 -46.79 6.31 36.43
C ARG A 9 -45.82 5.60 35.49
N HIS A 10 -45.07 6.37 34.70
CA HIS A 10 -44.18 5.84 33.67
C HIS A 10 -42.70 5.93 34.03
N ARG A 11 -42.34 6.26 35.28
CA ARG A 11 -40.93 6.42 35.70
C ARG A 11 -40.08 5.18 35.36
N THR A 12 -40.53 4.01 35.79
CA THR A 12 -39.83 2.74 35.56
C THR A 12 -39.72 2.39 34.07
N PRO A 13 -40.81 2.36 33.27
CA PRO A 13 -40.68 2.08 31.85
C PRO A 13 -39.85 3.12 31.10
N ILE A 14 -39.91 4.41 31.46
CA ILE A 14 -39.05 5.45 30.87
C ILE A 14 -37.57 5.15 31.15
N VAL A 15 -37.21 4.83 32.40
CA VAL A 15 -35.82 4.49 32.77
C VAL A 15 -35.34 3.22 32.05
N VAL A 16 -36.18 2.19 31.95
CA VAL A 16 -35.84 0.95 31.24
C VAL A 16 -35.65 1.22 29.75
N VAL A 17 -36.56 1.95 29.10
CA VAL A 17 -36.44 2.30 27.68
C VAL A 17 -35.21 3.16 27.44
N ALA A 18 -34.95 4.17 28.27
CA ALA A 18 -33.75 4.99 28.16
C ALA A 18 -32.46 4.16 28.34
N GLY A 19 -32.44 3.22 29.28
CA GLY A 19 -31.34 2.29 29.48
C GLY A 19 -31.10 1.40 28.26
N LEU A 20 -32.16 0.82 27.69
CA LEU A 20 -32.07 -0.01 26.48
C LEU A 20 -31.60 0.79 25.26
N VAL A 21 -32.08 2.02 25.08
CA VAL A 21 -31.62 2.92 24.02
C VAL A 21 -30.15 3.26 24.21
N GLY A 22 -29.72 3.56 25.43
CA GLY A 22 -28.30 3.81 25.74
C GLY A 22 -27.41 2.62 25.37
N VAL A 23 -27.79 1.41 25.76
CA VAL A 23 -27.06 0.18 25.41
C VAL A 23 -27.03 -0.05 23.89
N ALA A 24 -28.16 0.15 23.20
CA ALA A 24 -28.23 -0.02 21.76
C ALA A 24 -27.33 0.97 21.01
N LEU A 25 -27.26 2.23 21.45
CA LEU A 25 -26.39 3.25 20.85
C LEU A 25 -24.90 2.93 21.06
N VAL A 26 -24.52 2.48 22.26
CA VAL A 26 -23.14 2.06 22.54
C VAL A 26 -22.76 0.84 21.70
N ALA A 27 -23.64 -0.17 21.64
CA ALA A 27 -23.42 -1.35 20.81
C ALA A 27 -23.28 -1.00 19.33
N ALA A 28 -24.15 -0.12 18.81
CA ALA A 28 -24.07 0.37 17.44
C ALA A 28 -22.76 1.13 17.19
N PHE A 29 -22.34 2.02 18.10
CA PHE A 29 -21.09 2.76 17.97
C PHE A 29 -19.87 1.83 17.95
N VAL A 30 -19.79 0.87 18.87
CA VAL A 30 -18.68 -0.10 18.90
C VAL A 30 -18.64 -0.92 17.62
N PHE A 31 -19.79 -1.42 17.17
CA PHE A 31 -19.91 -2.19 15.93
C PHE A 31 -19.50 -1.38 14.68
N LEU A 32 -19.96 -0.13 14.58
CA LEU A 32 -19.61 0.77 13.47
C LEU A 32 -18.12 1.13 13.48
N SER A 33 -17.52 1.31 14.66
CA SER A 33 -16.10 1.61 14.79
C SER A 33 -15.22 0.40 14.43
N SER A 34 -15.62 -0.81 14.85
CA SER A 34 -14.87 -2.04 14.58
C SER A 34 -14.99 -2.54 13.14
N SER A 35 -16.00 -2.10 12.39
CA SER A 35 -16.25 -2.51 11.01
C SER A 35 -15.66 -1.55 9.96
N GLN A 36 -15.05 -0.45 10.38
CA GLN A 36 -14.35 0.44 9.45
C GLN A 36 -13.14 -0.26 8.81
N PRO A 37 -12.83 0.04 7.54
CA PRO A 37 -11.67 -0.53 6.88
C PRO A 37 -10.36 -0.06 7.55
N ALA A 38 -9.34 -0.92 7.51
CA ALA A 38 -8.02 -0.60 8.04
C ALA A 38 -7.33 0.55 7.27
N TYR A 39 -7.75 0.84 6.05
CA TYR A 39 -7.29 1.98 5.28
C TYR A 39 -8.40 2.53 4.39
N ALA A 40 -8.23 3.77 3.95
CA ALA A 40 -9.03 4.38 2.88
C ALA A 40 -8.11 5.03 1.83
N CYS A 41 -8.58 5.08 0.59
CA CYS A 41 -7.98 5.88 -0.47
C CYS A 41 -8.97 6.96 -0.91
N SER A 42 -8.49 8.19 -1.05
CA SER A 42 -9.32 9.31 -1.48
C SER A 42 -9.50 9.35 -3.01
N THR A 43 -8.43 9.06 -3.76
CA THR A 43 -8.41 9.18 -5.22
C THR A 43 -7.75 7.97 -5.87
N LYS A 44 -8.45 7.38 -6.85
CA LYS A 44 -7.87 6.40 -7.76
C LYS A 44 -6.91 7.12 -8.70
N TRP A 45 -5.61 6.78 -8.67
CA TRP A 45 -4.62 7.61 -9.32
C TRP A 45 -4.50 7.34 -10.82
N VAL A 46 -4.88 8.31 -11.64
CA VAL A 46 -4.72 8.29 -13.09
C VAL A 46 -3.93 9.54 -13.51
N PRO A 47 -2.60 9.47 -13.62
CA PRO A 47 -1.78 10.59 -14.05
C PRO A 47 -1.99 10.89 -15.53
N ALA A 48 -1.81 12.16 -15.91
CA ALA A 48 -1.71 12.52 -17.32
C ALA A 48 -0.48 11.82 -17.95
N PRO A 49 -0.54 11.39 -19.22
CA PRO A 49 0.59 10.77 -19.90
C PRO A 49 1.85 11.65 -19.84
N THR A 50 3.00 11.05 -19.52
CA THR A 50 4.29 11.75 -19.57
C THR A 50 4.61 12.10 -21.02
N ALA A 51 5.13 13.30 -21.26
CA ALA A 51 5.59 13.71 -22.58
C ALA A 51 6.64 12.72 -23.11
N SER A 52 6.66 12.50 -24.43
CA SER A 52 7.69 11.67 -25.06
C SER A 52 9.08 12.22 -24.75
N PRO A 53 10.07 11.35 -24.44
CA PRO A 53 11.43 11.80 -24.22
C PRO A 53 12.00 12.42 -25.49
N ALA A 54 12.98 13.32 -25.32
CA ALA A 54 13.75 13.86 -26.44
C ALA A 54 14.43 12.73 -27.23
N VAL A 55 14.72 12.97 -28.51
CA VAL A 55 15.40 12.00 -29.37
C VAL A 55 16.73 11.58 -28.73
N GLY A 56 16.90 10.28 -28.50
CA GLY A 56 18.10 9.71 -27.87
C GLY A 56 18.09 9.68 -26.33
N ALA A 57 17.07 10.24 -25.66
CA ALA A 57 16.94 10.15 -24.21
C ALA A 57 16.24 8.84 -23.81
N THR A 58 16.76 8.18 -22.76
CA THR A 58 16.08 7.04 -22.13
C THR A 58 14.78 7.52 -21.46
N PRO A 59 13.61 6.93 -21.76
CA PRO A 59 12.37 7.29 -21.07
C PRO A 59 12.47 7.04 -19.57
N ALA A 60 12.08 8.04 -18.77
CA ALA A 60 11.86 7.87 -17.34
C ALA A 60 10.59 7.02 -17.13
N LEU A 61 10.75 5.79 -16.63
CA LEU A 61 9.64 4.89 -16.43
C LEU A 61 8.85 5.26 -15.17
N GLY A 62 7.53 5.11 -15.26
CA GLY A 62 6.61 5.41 -14.17
C GLY A 62 6.40 6.91 -13.92
N TYR A 63 5.41 7.19 -13.08
CA TYR A 63 4.97 8.53 -12.71
C TYR A 63 5.44 8.84 -11.30
N VAL A 64 5.80 10.11 -11.06
CA VAL A 64 6.03 10.60 -9.69
C VAL A 64 4.68 10.75 -9.01
N GLN A 65 4.51 10.08 -7.87
CA GLN A 65 3.38 10.30 -6.98
C GLN A 65 3.79 11.35 -5.94
N PRO A 66 2.96 12.36 -5.63
CA PRO A 66 3.25 13.28 -4.55
C PRO A 66 3.52 12.54 -3.24
N ASP A 67 4.53 13.00 -2.49
CA ASP A 67 4.89 12.37 -1.24
C ASP A 67 3.80 12.57 -0.18
N GLN A 68 3.43 11.48 0.49
CA GLN A 68 2.41 11.45 1.53
C GLN A 68 3.01 11.32 2.94
N GLY A 69 4.34 11.41 3.07
CA GLY A 69 5.07 11.39 4.34
C GLY A 69 5.62 10.02 4.73
N THR A 70 6.23 9.96 5.92
CA THR A 70 6.98 8.82 6.46
C THR A 70 6.58 8.46 7.89
N GLU A 71 5.37 8.84 8.32
CA GLU A 71 4.95 8.65 9.71
C GLU A 71 4.86 7.15 10.05
N HIS A 72 5.38 6.76 11.22
CA HIS A 72 5.30 5.40 11.72
C HIS A 72 4.12 5.26 12.67
N ASP A 73 3.04 4.69 12.16
CA ASP A 73 1.82 4.48 12.94
C ASP A 73 1.84 3.14 13.71
N PRO A 74 1.19 3.08 14.88
CA PRO A 74 0.97 1.81 15.58
C PRO A 74 0.19 0.80 14.72
N VAL A 75 0.49 -0.48 14.89
CA VAL A 75 -0.26 -1.55 14.20
C VAL A 75 -1.73 -1.50 14.59
N GLY A 76 -2.60 -1.44 13.58
CA GLY A 76 -4.05 -1.34 13.75
C GLY A 76 -4.60 0.08 13.57
N GLU A 77 -3.72 1.08 13.49
CA GLU A 77 -4.10 2.45 13.17
C GLU A 77 -4.68 2.55 11.75
N LYS A 78 -5.75 3.33 11.61
CA LYS A 78 -6.46 3.48 10.34
C LYS A 78 -5.84 4.62 9.55
N VAL A 79 -5.37 4.35 8.34
CA VAL A 79 -4.68 5.35 7.51
C VAL A 79 -5.53 5.73 6.30
N THR A 80 -5.64 7.03 6.03
CA THR A 80 -6.24 7.53 4.79
C THR A 80 -5.14 8.04 3.86
N TYR A 81 -5.01 7.40 2.71
CA TYR A 81 -4.12 7.83 1.65
C TYR A 81 -4.87 8.72 0.66
N THR A 82 -4.16 9.68 0.08
CA THR A 82 -4.66 10.49 -1.03
C THR A 82 -4.80 9.64 -2.29
N TYR A 83 -3.82 8.77 -2.58
CA TYR A 83 -3.73 8.03 -3.84
C TYR A 83 -3.77 6.52 -3.67
N CYS A 84 -4.29 5.85 -4.71
CA CYS A 84 -4.45 4.41 -4.77
C CYS A 84 -3.78 3.84 -6.05
N ALA A 85 -2.79 2.93 -5.95
CA ALA A 85 -2.11 2.52 -4.73
C ALA A 85 -1.15 3.60 -4.17
N PRO A 86 -0.94 3.67 -2.85
CA PRO A 86 0.02 4.59 -2.26
C PRO A 86 1.45 4.08 -2.45
N ALA A 87 2.33 4.98 -2.90
CA ALA A 87 3.77 4.77 -3.05
C ALA A 87 4.59 5.41 -1.93
N SER A 88 3.95 6.10 -1.00
CA SER A 88 4.49 6.62 0.26
C SER A 88 3.33 6.94 1.21
N GLY A 89 3.64 7.32 2.45
CA GLY A 89 2.65 7.69 3.46
C GLY A 89 2.90 7.06 4.82
N ALA A 90 1.98 7.32 5.75
CA ALA A 90 2.01 6.73 7.08
C ALA A 90 1.87 5.19 7.01
N HIS A 91 2.65 4.48 7.83
CA HIS A 91 2.77 3.02 7.70
C HIS A 91 3.23 2.36 9.02
N TYR A 92 3.11 1.03 9.11
CA TYR A 92 3.43 0.30 10.34
C TYR A 92 4.92 0.03 10.49
N ASN A 93 5.49 0.13 11.69
CA ASN A 93 6.91 -0.14 11.98
C ASN A 93 7.21 -1.35 12.87
N LYS A 94 6.37 -2.39 12.80
CA LYS A 94 6.54 -3.62 13.58
C LYS A 94 6.75 -4.84 12.66
N PRO A 95 8.01 -5.25 12.40
CA PRO A 95 8.30 -6.46 11.62
C PRO A 95 7.55 -7.68 12.16
N GLY A 96 7.01 -8.50 11.26
CA GLY A 96 6.27 -9.73 11.61
C GLY A 96 4.84 -9.51 12.16
N SER A 97 4.41 -8.26 12.37
CA SER A 97 3.04 -7.94 12.83
C SER A 97 2.35 -6.86 12.01
N GLY A 98 3.09 -5.99 11.33
CA GLY A 98 2.52 -4.88 10.54
C GLY A 98 3.35 -4.51 9.32
N GLY A 99 4.59 -4.09 9.52
CA GLY A 99 5.48 -3.55 8.47
C GLY A 99 6.93 -3.39 8.97
N PRO A 100 7.97 -3.56 8.14
CA PRO A 100 7.89 -4.10 6.78
C PRO A 100 7.35 -5.52 6.80
N ILE A 101 6.60 -5.86 5.75
CA ILE A 101 6.08 -7.21 5.57
C ILE A 101 7.11 -8.06 4.86
N GLN A 102 7.00 -9.38 5.04
CA GLN A 102 7.90 -10.33 4.40
C GLN A 102 7.83 -10.19 2.87
N PRO A 103 8.93 -9.87 2.18
CA PRO A 103 8.95 -9.91 0.72
C PRO A 103 8.70 -11.33 0.25
N ARG A 104 7.62 -11.52 -0.50
CA ARG A 104 7.20 -12.78 -1.12
C ARG A 104 6.09 -12.52 -2.13
N VAL A 105 5.66 -13.59 -2.78
CA VAL A 105 4.39 -13.61 -3.51
C VAL A 105 3.24 -13.89 -2.55
N TYR A 106 2.32 -12.95 -2.45
CA TYR A 106 1.05 -13.07 -1.75
C TYR A 106 -0.04 -13.51 -2.73
N GLY A 107 -0.80 -14.53 -2.33
CA GLY A 107 -1.84 -15.12 -3.14
C GLY A 107 -3.09 -14.23 -3.27
N PRO A 108 -4.02 -14.54 -4.19
CA PRO A 108 -5.18 -13.68 -4.45
C PRO A 108 -6.16 -13.56 -3.26
N SER A 109 -6.06 -14.46 -2.28
CA SER A 109 -6.83 -14.48 -1.04
C SER A 109 -6.07 -13.91 0.17
N ASP A 110 -4.79 -13.57 0.02
CA ASP A 110 -4.02 -12.95 1.10
C ASP A 110 -4.50 -11.52 1.32
N ASN A 111 -4.75 -11.16 2.57
CA ASN A 111 -5.08 -9.79 2.94
C ASN A 111 -3.80 -9.01 3.24
N VAL A 112 -3.32 -8.25 2.26
CA VAL A 112 -2.16 -7.38 2.41
C VAL A 112 -2.63 -5.94 2.52
N LEU A 113 -2.13 -5.22 3.52
CA LEU A 113 -2.51 -3.82 3.79
C LEU A 113 -1.42 -2.85 3.29
N PRO A 114 -1.79 -1.66 2.79
CA PRO A 114 -0.82 -0.67 2.36
C PRO A 114 0.21 -0.27 3.41
N GLN A 115 -0.22 -0.11 4.66
CA GLN A 115 0.65 0.19 5.79
C GLN A 115 1.80 -0.81 5.95
N GLY A 116 1.65 -2.04 5.46
CA GLY A 116 2.70 -3.04 5.53
C GLY A 116 3.76 -2.86 4.45
N TRP A 117 3.34 -2.77 3.19
CA TRP A 117 4.28 -2.68 2.07
C TRP A 117 4.87 -1.29 1.89
N ILE A 118 4.23 -0.23 2.38
CA ILE A 118 4.81 1.13 2.31
C ILE A 118 6.13 1.17 3.10
N HIS A 119 6.25 0.43 4.20
CA HIS A 119 7.54 0.32 4.90
C HIS A 119 8.59 -0.40 4.04
N ASN A 120 8.21 -1.44 3.28
CA ASN A 120 9.13 -2.05 2.30
C ASN A 120 9.59 -1.01 1.26
N LEU A 121 8.71 -0.12 0.81
CA LEU A 121 9.06 1.00 -0.08
C LEU A 121 10.01 2.00 0.61
N GLU A 122 9.75 2.35 1.88
CA GLU A 122 10.59 3.24 2.70
C GLU A 122 12.03 2.70 2.80
N HIS A 123 12.14 1.39 2.87
CA HIS A 123 13.38 0.65 2.91
C HIS A 123 14.06 0.47 1.55
N GLY A 124 13.50 1.01 0.45
CA GLY A 124 14.08 0.95 -0.88
C GLY A 124 13.64 -0.27 -1.71
N GLY A 125 12.74 -1.09 -1.18
CA GLY A 125 12.15 -2.23 -1.87
C GLY A 125 11.18 -1.83 -2.98
N MET A 126 10.82 -2.82 -3.81
CA MET A 126 9.78 -2.71 -4.82
C MET A 126 8.51 -3.44 -4.36
N VAL A 127 7.35 -2.89 -4.69
CA VAL A 127 6.06 -3.58 -4.56
C VAL A 127 5.45 -3.74 -5.94
N LEU A 128 5.06 -4.97 -6.31
CA LEU A 128 4.29 -5.26 -7.51
C LEU A 128 2.87 -5.64 -7.13
N LEU A 129 1.91 -4.83 -7.54
CA LEU A 129 0.50 -5.03 -7.28
C LEU A 129 -0.21 -5.59 -8.51
N TYR A 130 -1.21 -6.44 -8.28
CA TYR A 130 -2.15 -6.92 -9.29
C TYR A 130 -3.61 -6.81 -8.79
N THR A 131 -4.57 -6.61 -9.68
CA THR A 131 -6.00 -6.64 -9.30
C THR A 131 -6.55 -8.05 -9.35
N GLY A 132 -7.61 -8.32 -8.59
CA GLY A 132 -8.35 -9.59 -8.60
C GLY A 132 -8.99 -9.92 -9.96
N SER A 133 -9.23 -8.92 -10.80
CA SER A 133 -9.74 -9.09 -12.18
C SER A 133 -8.63 -9.23 -13.22
N SER A 134 -7.36 -9.06 -12.86
CA SER A 134 -6.23 -9.19 -13.78
C SER A 134 -5.80 -10.64 -13.97
N SER A 135 -4.94 -10.90 -14.97
CA SER A 135 -4.29 -12.20 -15.13
C SER A 135 -3.43 -12.58 -13.91
N GLY A 136 -2.98 -11.62 -13.10
CA GLY A 136 -2.18 -11.89 -11.90
C GLY A 136 -2.93 -12.70 -10.84
N ALA A 137 -4.27 -12.69 -10.86
CA ALA A 137 -5.09 -13.45 -9.93
C ALA A 137 -5.36 -14.90 -10.36
N THR A 138 -5.00 -15.31 -11.59
CA THR A 138 -5.17 -16.70 -12.06
C THR A 138 -4.04 -17.59 -11.57
N SER A 139 -4.23 -18.91 -11.63
CA SER A 139 -3.19 -19.89 -11.29
C SER A 139 -1.92 -19.71 -12.13
N GLU A 140 -2.08 -19.47 -13.43
CA GLU A 140 -0.98 -19.24 -14.37
C GLU A 140 -0.26 -17.91 -14.07
N GLY A 141 -1.00 -16.83 -13.83
CA GLY A 141 -0.41 -15.55 -13.44
C GLY A 141 0.35 -15.65 -12.12
N GLN A 142 -0.19 -16.36 -11.13
CA GLN A 142 0.50 -16.62 -9.87
C GLN A 142 1.79 -17.44 -10.07
N ALA A 143 1.83 -18.38 -11.03
CA ALA A 143 3.06 -19.07 -11.38
C ALA A 143 4.10 -18.13 -12.02
N GLN A 144 3.67 -17.22 -12.92
CA GLN A 144 4.53 -16.20 -13.51
C GLN A 144 5.09 -15.23 -12.46
N LEU A 145 4.26 -14.77 -11.53
CA LEU A 145 4.69 -13.88 -10.44
C LEU A 145 5.70 -14.56 -9.50
N ARG A 146 5.56 -15.87 -9.25
CA ARG A 146 6.56 -16.66 -8.51
C ARG A 146 7.87 -16.78 -9.28
N ALA A 147 7.83 -17.11 -10.57
CA ALA A 147 9.05 -17.16 -11.39
C ALA A 147 9.77 -15.80 -11.47
N PHE A 148 9.00 -14.71 -11.55
CA PHE A 148 9.53 -13.36 -11.47
C PHE A 148 10.18 -13.07 -10.11
N TYR A 149 9.49 -13.40 -9.01
CA TYR A 149 10.06 -13.30 -7.68
C TYR A 149 11.36 -14.10 -7.59
N ASP A 150 11.37 -15.36 -8.05
CA ASP A 150 12.53 -16.24 -7.97
C ASP A 150 13.77 -15.67 -8.64
N THR A 151 13.58 -14.94 -9.74
CA THR A 151 14.63 -14.34 -10.57
C THR A 151 14.87 -12.85 -10.30
N PHE A 152 14.22 -12.27 -9.28
CA PHE A 152 14.34 -10.84 -9.00
C PHE A 152 15.78 -10.45 -8.67
N PRO A 153 16.36 -9.44 -9.37
CA PRO A 153 17.75 -9.07 -9.18
C PRO A 153 17.96 -8.33 -7.84
N PRO A 154 19.19 -8.28 -7.32
CA PRO A 154 19.54 -7.40 -6.22
C PRO A 154 19.24 -5.93 -6.53
N GLY A 155 19.21 -5.11 -5.48
CA GLY A 155 19.02 -3.68 -5.60
C GLY A 155 20.11 -2.98 -6.42
N PRO A 156 19.74 -2.01 -7.28
CA PRO A 156 20.65 -1.40 -8.24
C PRO A 156 21.62 -0.38 -7.62
N VAL A 157 21.49 -0.04 -6.34
CA VAL A 157 22.36 0.92 -5.63
C VAL A 157 23.15 0.23 -4.53
N CYS A 158 22.45 -0.39 -3.59
CA CYS A 158 23.03 -1.03 -2.41
C CYS A 158 23.28 -2.53 -2.61
N GLY A 159 22.80 -3.12 -3.71
CA GLY A 159 22.90 -4.56 -3.92
C GLY A 159 22.05 -5.38 -2.95
N THR A 160 20.98 -4.78 -2.38
CA THR A 160 20.14 -5.47 -1.39
C THR A 160 19.56 -6.74 -2.01
N PRO A 161 19.79 -7.93 -1.41
CA PRO A 161 19.27 -9.17 -1.97
C PRO A 161 17.74 -9.21 -1.96
N LYS A 162 17.18 -9.95 -2.93
CA LYS A 162 15.78 -10.36 -2.90
C LYS A 162 15.43 -10.99 -1.54
N GLY A 163 14.28 -10.64 -0.99
CA GLY A 163 13.77 -11.20 0.26
C GLY A 163 14.09 -10.36 1.50
N VAL A 164 14.94 -9.34 1.37
CA VAL A 164 15.27 -8.41 2.47
C VAL A 164 14.24 -7.28 2.51
N ASP A 165 14.28 -6.36 1.55
CA ASP A 165 13.34 -5.23 1.48
C ASP A 165 12.27 -5.43 0.39
N GLY A 166 12.56 -6.26 -0.62
CA GLY A 166 11.66 -6.51 -1.74
C GLY A 166 12.07 -7.73 -2.59
N PRO A 167 11.30 -8.05 -3.63
CA PRO A 167 10.04 -7.41 -3.99
C PRO A 167 8.89 -8.00 -3.16
N VAL A 168 7.91 -7.18 -2.80
CA VAL A 168 6.62 -7.65 -2.31
C VAL A 168 5.69 -7.76 -3.52
N ILE A 169 4.99 -8.88 -3.69
CA ILE A 169 4.00 -9.03 -4.76
C ILE A 169 2.63 -9.34 -4.16
N ALA A 170 1.64 -8.48 -4.35
CA ALA A 170 0.36 -8.60 -3.65
C ALA A 170 -0.85 -8.16 -4.48
N ARG A 171 -2.03 -8.65 -4.10
CA ARG A 171 -3.29 -8.17 -4.68
C ARG A 171 -3.66 -6.81 -4.09
N PHE A 172 -4.11 -5.89 -4.93
CA PHE A 172 -4.72 -4.63 -4.50
C PHE A 172 -5.72 -4.13 -5.52
N ASP A 173 -7.01 -4.08 -5.16
CA ASP A 173 -8.10 -3.84 -6.12
C ASP A 173 -8.46 -2.36 -6.32
N GLN A 174 -8.07 -1.49 -5.39
CA GLN A 174 -8.46 -0.07 -5.43
C GLN A 174 -7.61 0.77 -6.41
N MET A 175 -6.73 0.14 -7.20
CA MET A 175 -5.82 0.81 -8.14
C MET A 175 -6.36 0.97 -9.57
N SER A 176 -5.68 1.81 -10.37
CA SER A 176 -6.11 2.29 -11.69
C SER A 176 -5.82 1.40 -12.89
N SER A 177 -4.90 0.45 -12.75
CA SER A 177 -4.48 -0.45 -13.82
C SER A 177 -4.47 -1.90 -13.33
N PRO A 178 -4.57 -2.89 -14.23
CA PRO A 178 -4.50 -4.31 -13.87
C PRO A 178 -3.27 -4.68 -13.04
N PHE A 179 -2.12 -4.06 -13.32
CA PHE A 179 -0.88 -4.18 -12.57
C PHE A 179 -0.28 -2.80 -12.25
N GLN A 180 0.44 -2.69 -11.13
CA GLN A 180 1.24 -1.51 -10.79
C GLN A 180 2.56 -1.93 -10.14
N ALA A 181 3.70 -1.41 -10.60
CA ALA A 181 4.97 -1.54 -9.89
C ALA A 181 5.30 -0.24 -9.16
N LEU A 182 5.67 -0.34 -7.89
CA LEU A 182 5.89 0.79 -7.00
C LEU A 182 7.29 0.73 -6.43
N VAL A 183 7.93 1.90 -6.37
CA VAL A 183 9.03 2.21 -5.45
C VAL A 183 8.62 3.48 -4.70
N TRP A 184 9.37 3.90 -3.67
CA TRP A 184 8.98 5.09 -2.90
C TRP A 184 8.71 6.29 -3.81
N GLY A 185 7.52 6.88 -3.71
CA GLY A 185 7.11 8.07 -4.48
C GLY A 185 6.96 7.87 -5.99
N ARG A 186 7.00 6.65 -6.53
CA ARG A 186 6.81 6.39 -7.97
C ARG A 186 5.97 5.15 -8.25
N VAL A 187 5.16 5.23 -9.32
CA VAL A 187 4.35 4.09 -9.78
C VAL A 187 4.40 3.95 -11.29
N LEU A 188 4.67 2.73 -11.73
CA LEU A 188 4.53 2.28 -13.10
C LEU A 188 3.18 1.61 -13.29
N LEU A 189 2.34 2.18 -14.15
CA LEU A 189 1.04 1.61 -14.54
C LEU A 189 1.21 0.61 -15.70
N LEU A 190 0.52 -0.53 -15.62
CA LEU A 190 0.66 -1.66 -16.53
C LEU A 190 -0.70 -2.33 -16.80
N ASP A 191 -1.03 -2.52 -18.08
CA ASP A 191 -2.24 -3.24 -18.52
C ASP A 191 -2.10 -4.76 -18.42
N THR A 192 -0.88 -5.25 -18.55
CA THR A 192 -0.52 -6.67 -18.45
C THR A 192 0.75 -6.84 -17.62
N PHE A 193 1.03 -8.06 -17.18
CA PHE A 193 2.31 -8.37 -16.56
C PHE A 193 3.43 -8.27 -17.61
N ASP A 194 4.29 -7.26 -17.49
CA ASP A 194 5.44 -7.02 -18.35
C ASP A 194 6.72 -7.04 -17.51
N GLN A 195 7.33 -8.23 -17.41
CA GLN A 195 8.53 -8.45 -16.61
C GLN A 195 9.68 -7.53 -17.03
N ALA A 196 9.91 -7.34 -18.33
CA ALA A 196 11.02 -6.53 -18.82
C ALA A 196 10.87 -5.07 -18.41
N LYS A 197 9.66 -4.52 -18.54
CA LYS A 197 9.36 -3.13 -18.15
C LYS A 197 9.40 -2.93 -16.64
N ILE A 198 8.95 -3.91 -15.86
CA ILE A 198 9.05 -3.88 -14.39
C ILE A 198 10.52 -3.89 -13.96
N LEU A 199 11.37 -4.75 -14.54
CA LEU A 199 12.79 -4.80 -14.22
C LEU A 199 13.52 -3.52 -14.64
N ALA A 200 13.18 -2.95 -15.80
CA ALA A 200 13.73 -1.67 -16.22
C ALA A 200 13.33 -0.52 -15.27
N PHE A 201 12.10 -0.55 -14.74
CA PHE A 201 11.65 0.41 -13.73
C PHE A 201 12.39 0.23 -12.39
N TRP A 202 12.58 -1.00 -11.94
CA TRP A 202 13.41 -1.32 -10.79
C TRP A 202 14.85 -0.82 -10.97
N GLU A 203 15.46 -1.10 -12.11
CA GLU A 203 16.83 -0.67 -12.41
C GLU A 203 16.96 0.86 -12.39
N GLN A 204 15.95 1.60 -12.85
CA GLN A 204 15.97 3.07 -12.83
C GLN A 204 15.78 3.67 -11.45
N TRP A 205 14.94 3.08 -10.58
CA TRP A 205 14.44 3.78 -9.38
C TRP A 205 14.58 3.02 -8.07
N GLY A 206 14.77 1.71 -8.11
CA GLY A 206 14.99 0.88 -6.92
C GLY A 206 16.10 1.46 -6.05
N GLU A 207 15.87 1.50 -4.73
CA GLU A 207 16.80 2.06 -3.74
C GLU A 207 17.24 3.54 -3.97
N ARG A 208 16.68 4.26 -4.96
CA ARG A 208 17.07 5.65 -5.25
C ARG A 208 16.11 6.68 -4.70
N THR A 209 14.82 6.35 -4.63
CA THR A 209 13.77 7.33 -4.31
C THR A 209 13.29 7.24 -2.87
N HIS A 210 13.74 6.26 -2.11
CA HIS A 210 13.33 6.06 -0.73
C HIS A 210 14.04 7.05 0.23
N PRO A 211 13.39 7.41 1.36
CA PRO A 211 13.89 8.46 2.25
C PRO A 211 15.06 8.00 3.13
N GLU A 212 15.21 6.69 3.35
CA GLU A 212 16.28 6.14 4.19
C GLU A 212 17.60 5.99 3.43
N LYS A 213 18.71 6.43 4.03
CA LYS A 213 20.03 6.23 3.43
C LYS A 213 20.64 4.93 3.95
N LYS A 214 20.31 3.80 3.32
CA LYS A 214 20.81 2.47 3.74
C LYS A 214 22.25 2.18 3.33
N CYS A 215 22.72 2.79 2.25
CA CYS A 215 24.11 2.65 1.80
C CYS A 215 24.65 3.99 1.28
N ALA A 216 25.98 4.11 1.26
CA ALA A 216 26.63 5.21 0.55
C ALA A 216 26.42 5.01 -0.95
N VAL A 217 25.74 5.96 -1.60
CA VAL A 217 25.67 5.98 -3.07
C VAL A 217 27.12 6.08 -3.57
N PRO A 218 27.57 5.17 -4.46
CA PRO A 218 28.90 5.27 -5.04
C PRO A 218 29.09 6.67 -5.62
N SER A 219 30.21 7.33 -5.30
CA SER A 219 30.53 8.61 -5.93
C SER A 219 30.52 8.42 -7.44
N PRO A 220 29.89 9.31 -8.24
CA PRO A 220 29.98 9.21 -9.69
C PRO A 220 31.46 9.24 -10.05
N SER A 221 31.97 8.14 -10.61
CA SER A 221 33.35 8.09 -11.14
C SER A 221 33.53 9.29 -12.06
N ALA A 222 34.57 10.08 -11.80
CA ALA A 222 35.00 11.13 -12.71
C ALA A 222 35.11 10.54 -14.12
N ALA A 223 34.45 11.18 -15.08
CA ALA A 223 34.54 10.77 -16.47
C ALA A 223 36.02 10.76 -16.90
N PRO A 224 36.49 9.74 -17.65
CA PRO A 224 37.82 9.77 -18.20
C PRO A 224 37.96 11.00 -19.11
N SER A 225 39.01 11.79 -18.88
CA SER A 225 39.40 12.95 -19.69
C SER A 225 39.92 12.53 -21.07
#